data_AF-A0A349J5E9-F1
#
_entry.id   AF-A0A349J5E9-F1
#
_cell.length_a   1.000
_cell.length_b   1.000
_cell.length_c   1.000
_cell.angle_alpha   90.00
_cell.angle_beta   90.00
_cell.angle_gamma   90.00
#
_symmetry.space_group_name_H-M   'P 1'
#
loop_
_entity.id
_entity.type
_entity.pdbx_description
1 polymer ?
#
loop_
_entity_poly.entity_id
_entity_poly.type
_entity_poly.pdbx_seq_one_letter_code
_entity_poly.pdbx_strand_id
1 'polypeptide(L)'
;MSPQTLLNEAAKVGVVVSLAGIDLTAEAPDTPEADAILAELRQHRLEVAAHIRRPRDPLEAGCPQPQNMRRFEALVRLDKQDRQRRGLP
;
A
#
# COMPACT_ATOMS: atom_id res chain seq x y z
N MET A 1 -4.47 19.06 -8.44
CA MET A 1 -4.98 17.72 -8.05
C MET A 1 -4.23 17.27 -6.79
N SER A 2 -4.79 16.47 -5.88
CA SER A 2 -3.99 15.97 -4.74
C SER A 2 -3.08 14.81 -5.20
N PRO A 3 -1.87 14.64 -4.64
CA PRO A 3 -0.94 13.58 -5.04
C PRO A 3 -1.53 12.17 -4.84
N GLN A 4 -2.41 11.99 -3.86
CA GLN A 4 -3.14 10.75 -3.63
C GLN A 4 -4.15 10.45 -4.76
N THR A 5 -4.88 11.46 -5.23
CA THR A 5 -5.80 11.30 -6.37
C THR A 5 -5.01 10.96 -7.63
N LEU A 6 -3.88 11.62 -7.88
CA LEU A 6 -3.04 11.36 -9.05
C LEU A 6 -2.49 9.92 -9.07
N LEU A 7 -2.05 9.40 -7.92
CA LEU A 7 -1.61 8.01 -7.79
C LEU A 7 -2.74 7.00 -7.98
N ASN A 8 -3.96 7.31 -7.51
CA ASN A 8 -5.13 6.48 -7.74
C ASN A 8 -5.53 6.43 -9.21
N GLU A 9 -5.51 7.57 -9.91
CA GLU A 9 -5.78 7.62 -11.35
C GLU A 9 -4.69 6.88 -12.13
N ALA A 10 -3.42 7.05 -11.76
CA ALA A 10 -2.30 6.29 -12.30
C ALA A 10 -2.52 4.77 -12.18
N ALA A 11 -2.91 4.28 -11.00
CA ALA A 11 -3.18 2.87 -10.80
C ALA A 11 -4.36 2.35 -11.66
N LYS A 12 -5.39 3.17 -11.91
CA LYS A 12 -6.54 2.79 -12.75
C LYS A 12 -6.14 2.59 -14.21
N VAL A 13 -5.21 3.40 -14.72
CA VAL A 13 -4.70 3.29 -16.10
C VAL A 13 -3.49 2.34 -16.22
N GLY A 14 -3.11 1.67 -15.13
CA GLY A 14 -2.00 0.70 -15.13
C GLY A 14 -0.61 1.31 -14.99
N VAL A 15 -0.50 2.60 -14.62
CA VAL A 15 0.77 3.27 -14.35
C VAL A 15 1.25 2.92 -12.94
N VAL A 16 2.43 2.33 -12.85
CA VAL A 16 3.10 1.94 -11.61
C VAL A 16 4.16 2.98 -11.28
N VAL A 17 4.05 3.62 -10.11
CA VAL A 17 5.01 4.61 -9.64
C VAL A 17 5.84 4.04 -8.50
N SER A 18 7.15 4.02 -8.68
CA SER A 18 8.13 3.48 -7.74
C SER A 18 9.12 4.58 -7.34
N LEU A 19 9.36 4.73 -6.04
CA LEU A 19 10.34 5.68 -5.51
C LEU A 19 11.61 4.94 -5.05
N ALA A 20 12.71 5.13 -5.76
CA ALA A 20 14.04 4.63 -5.40
C ALA A 20 14.89 5.76 -4.81
N GLY A 21 14.86 5.89 -3.48
CA GLY A 21 15.60 6.94 -2.77
C GLY A 21 15.04 8.34 -3.02
N ILE A 22 15.63 9.08 -3.97
CA ILE A 22 15.16 10.40 -4.45
C ILE A 22 14.56 10.34 -5.86
N ASP A 23 14.75 9.24 -6.56
CA ASP A 23 14.32 9.08 -7.93
C ASP A 23 12.93 8.46 -7.99
N LEU A 24 12.03 9.17 -8.67
CA LEU A 24 10.67 8.73 -8.92
C LEU A 24 10.64 8.13 -10.32
N THR A 25 10.52 6.81 -10.38
CA THR A 25 10.37 6.04 -11.60
C THR A 25 8.90 5.73 -11.81
N ALA A 26 8.44 5.76 -13.05
CA ALA A 26 7.07 5.42 -13.41
C ALA A 26 7.11 4.50 -14.63
N GLU A 27 6.46 3.35 -14.52
CA GLU A 27 6.24 2.40 -15.60
C GLU A 27 4.79 2.54 -16.05
N ALA A 28 4.58 2.73 -17.35
CA ALA A 28 3.29 3.05 -17.93
C ALA A 28 3.03 2.20 -19.17
N PRO A 29 1.79 1.77 -19.42
CA PRO A 29 1.43 1.19 -20.71
C PRO A 29 1.47 2.25 -21.80
N ASP A 30 1.65 1.82 -23.06
CA ASP A 30 1.64 2.70 -24.23
C ASP A 30 0.18 3.07 -24.58
N THR A 31 -0.39 3.98 -23.78
CA THR A 31 -1.74 4.51 -23.98
C THR A 31 -1.74 6.04 -23.82
N PRO A 32 -2.59 6.75 -24.57
CA PRO A 32 -2.67 8.20 -24.48
C PRO A 32 -3.12 8.68 -23.09
N GLU A 33 -3.93 7.88 -22.37
CA GLU A 33 -4.29 8.22 -20.98
C GLU A 33 -3.08 8.10 -20.03
N ALA A 34 -2.23 7.09 -20.21
CA ALA A 34 -1.05 6.90 -19.39
C ALA A 34 0.00 8.00 -19.64
N ASP A 35 0.16 8.46 -20.88
CA ASP A 35 1.01 9.61 -21.21
C ASP A 35 0.54 10.91 -20.53
N ALA A 36 -0.77 11.16 -20.51
CA ALA A 36 -1.33 12.32 -19.80
C ALA A 36 -1.04 12.26 -18.30
N ILE A 37 -1.18 11.07 -17.68
CA ILE A 37 -0.85 10.85 -16.27
C ILE A 37 0.65 11.00 -16.00
N LEU A 38 1.51 10.52 -16.90
CA LEU A 38 2.97 10.70 -16.78
C LEU A 38 3.36 12.18 -16.83
N ALA A 39 2.71 12.98 -17.67
CA ALA A 39 2.93 14.42 -17.72
C ALA A 39 2.55 15.11 -16.40
N GLU A 40 1.40 14.75 -15.83
CA GLU A 40 0.96 15.25 -14.51
C GLU A 40 1.89 14.79 -13.37
N LEU A 41 2.32 13.53 -13.36
CA LEU A 41 3.28 12.99 -12.39
C LEU A 41 4.63 13.72 -12.44
N ARG A 42 5.08 14.13 -13.63
CA ARG A 42 6.30 14.95 -13.78
C ARG A 42 6.12 16.34 -13.21
N GLN A 43 4.97 16.99 -13.42
CA GLN A 43 4.68 18.32 -12.88
C GLN A 43 4.61 18.30 -11.34
N HIS A 44 4.01 17.25 -10.78
CA HIS A 44 3.84 17.08 -9.33
C HIS A 44 4.90 16.18 -8.68
N ARG A 45 6.04 15.93 -9.34
CA ARG A 45 7.04 14.94 -8.91
C ARG A 45 7.50 15.13 -7.46
N LEU A 46 7.75 16.36 -7.03
CA LEU A 46 8.21 16.66 -5.67
C LEU A 46 7.12 16.40 -4.62
N GLU A 47 5.88 16.76 -4.92
CA GLU A 47 4.74 16.56 -4.03
C GLU A 47 4.39 15.07 -3.91
N VAL A 48 4.42 14.34 -5.03
CA VAL A 48 4.20 12.89 -5.06
C VAL A 48 5.34 12.17 -4.33
N ALA A 49 6.60 12.54 -4.58
CA ALA A 49 7.74 11.96 -3.87
C ALA A 49 7.66 12.25 -2.36
N ALA A 50 7.26 13.46 -1.95
CA ALA A 50 7.04 13.78 -0.55
C ALA A 50 5.87 13.00 0.07
N HIS A 51 4.80 12.77 -0.69
CA HIS A 51 3.65 11.97 -0.26
C HIS A 51 4.01 10.49 -0.07
N ILE A 52 4.84 9.93 -0.96
CA ILE A 52 5.36 8.55 -0.86
C ILE A 52 6.42 8.44 0.24
N ARG A 53 7.28 9.46 0.41
CA ARG A 53 8.33 9.50 1.45
C ARG A 53 7.80 9.73 2.85
N ARG A 54 6.63 10.35 3.02
CA ARG A 54 6.03 10.42 4.34
C ARG A 54 5.90 8.99 4.81
N PRO A 55 6.60 8.58 5.88
CA PRO A 55 6.26 7.32 6.51
C PRO A 55 4.78 7.45 6.80
N ARG A 56 3.96 6.64 6.12
CA ARG A 56 2.62 6.36 6.63
C ARG A 56 2.90 5.96 8.06
N ASP A 57 2.54 6.82 8.99
CA ASP A 57 2.51 6.45 10.39
C ASP A 57 1.80 5.09 10.42
N PRO A 58 2.43 4.02 10.93
CA PRO A 58 1.82 2.70 10.90
C PRO A 58 0.48 2.64 11.64
N LEU A 59 0.08 3.74 12.29
CA LEU A 59 -1.22 3.98 12.91
C LEU A 59 -2.37 4.31 11.94
N GLU A 60 -2.13 4.77 10.70
CA GLU A 60 -3.23 5.10 9.75
C GLU A 60 -3.43 4.07 8.63
N ALA A 61 -2.60 3.02 8.54
CA ALA A 61 -2.75 1.98 7.52
C ALA A 61 -3.65 0.80 7.93
N GLY A 62 -4.31 0.90 9.09
CA GLY A 62 -5.27 -0.10 9.54
C GLY A 62 -5.34 -0.11 11.05
N CYS A 63 -6.33 0.57 11.62
CA CYS A 63 -6.86 0.11 12.88
C CYS A 63 -7.30 -1.35 12.67
N PRO A 64 -6.66 -2.35 13.30
CA PRO A 64 -7.31 -3.65 13.39
C PRO A 64 -8.63 -3.39 14.11
N GLN A 65 -9.75 -3.49 13.39
CA GLN A 65 -11.05 -3.46 14.05
C GLN A 65 -10.99 -4.51 15.19
N PRO A 66 -11.40 -4.17 16.42
CA PRO A 66 -11.22 -5.03 17.60
C PRO A 66 -11.84 -6.43 17.43
N GLN A 67 -12.81 -6.59 16.51
CA GLN A 67 -13.35 -7.87 16.09
C GLN A 67 -12.32 -8.83 15.45
N ASN A 68 -11.31 -8.31 14.75
CA ASN A 68 -10.27 -9.11 14.11
C ASN A 68 -9.21 -9.60 15.12
N MET A 69 -8.93 -8.82 16.18
CA MET A 69 -8.08 -9.28 17.29
C MET A 69 -8.72 -10.45 18.05
N ARG A 70 -10.02 -10.38 18.35
CA ARG A 70 -10.71 -11.48 19.06
C ARG A 70 -10.74 -12.79 18.27
N ARG A 71 -10.86 -12.71 16.94
CA ARG A 71 -10.79 -13.89 16.06
C ARG A 71 -9.39 -14.50 16.04
N PHE A 72 -8.35 -13.66 16.02
CA PHE A 72 -6.97 -14.14 16.05
C PHE A 72 -6.63 -14.82 17.39
N GLU A 73 -7.01 -14.24 18.52
CA GLU A 73 -6.81 -14.87 19.83
C GLU A 73 -7.54 -16.21 19.97
N ALA A 74 -8.75 -16.33 19.43
CA ALA A 74 -9.49 -17.58 19.44
C ALA A 74 -8.79 -18.67 18.61
N LEU A 75 -8.28 -18.33 17.42
CA LEU A 75 -7.52 -19.25 16.57
C LEU A 75 -6.21 -19.71 17.22
N VAL A 76 -5.47 -18.79 17.84
CA VAL A 76 -4.22 -19.11 18.56
C VAL A 76 -4.48 -20.00 19.78
N ARG A 77 -5.60 -19.80 20.50
CA ARG A 77 -5.98 -20.67 21.62
C ARG A 77 -6.38 -22.07 21.15
N LEU A 78 -7.10 -22.18 20.02
CA LEU A 78 -7.45 -23.46 19.41
C LEU A 78 -6.20 -24.25 18.97
N ASP A 79 -5.21 -23.59 18.36
CA ASP A 79 -3.95 -24.23 17.96
C ASP A 79 -3.15 -24.77 19.17
N LYS A 80 -3.04 -23.97 20.24
CA LYS A 80 -2.38 -24.43 21.47
C LYS A 80 -3.10 -25.61 22.12
N GLN A 81 -4.43 -25.61 22.09
CA GLN A 81 -5.23 -26.70 22.66
C GLN A 81 -5.14 -27.97 21.81
N ASP A 82 -5.06 -27.83 20.48
CA ASP A 82 -4.85 -28.95 19.56
C ASP A 82 -3.43 -29.56 19.71
N ARG A 83 -2.39 -28.73 19.86
CA ARG A 83 -1.03 -29.21 20.16
C ARG A 83 -0.93 -29.95 21.50
N GLN A 84 -1.58 -29.44 22.55
CA GLN A 84 -1.63 -30.15 23.84
C GLN A 84 -2.37 -31.48 23.73
N ARG A 85 -3.42 -31.56 22.91
CA ARG A 85 -4.16 -32.82 22.67
C ARG A 85 -3.38 -33.82 21.82
N ARG A 86 -2.52 -33.36 20.91
CA ARG A 86 -1.70 -34.22 20.04
C ARG A 86 -0.40 -34.71 20.68
N GLY A 87 -0.05 -34.26 21.89
CA GLY A 87 1.10 -34.78 22.63
C GLY A 87 2.42 -34.72 21.86
N LEU A 88 2.60 -33.69 21.03
CA LEU A 88 3.84 -33.47 20.29
C LEU A 88 4.69 -32.44 21.05
N PRO A 89 5.94 -32.78 21.40
CA PRO A 89 6.85 -31.89 22.14
C PRO A 89 7.21 -30.61 21.36
#